data_AF-A0A7Y7J0D6-F1
#
_entry.id   AF-A0A7Y7J0D6-F1
#
_cell.length_a   1.000
_cell.length_b   1.000
_cell.length_c   1.000
_cell.angle_alpha   90.00
_cell.angle_beta   90.00
_cell.angle_gamma   90.00
#
_symmetry.space_group_name_H-M   'P 1'
#
loop_
_entity.id
_entity.type
_entity.pdbx_description
1 polymer ?
#
loop_
_entity_poly.entity_id
_entity_poly.type
_entity_poly.pdbx_seq_one_letter_code
_entity_poly.pdbx_strand_id
1 'polypeptide(L)'
;GLAARAAPAGEAPDEMFVVVHAEGRVTGYCGHVDLGTGIRTALAQIVAEELDVPFGHVTMVLGHTGRTPDQGATIASETIQVSAIPLRRAAAHARAVLLDLAALRLNRPVAELDLRDGRIVGAPALLRDAPLTYGMLLEGQALRVRLDEQVAVKAPDRYRIVGRTVPRVDIPDKATGRAVYVHDVRVPGMLHGRVVRPPYGGFDHGGFVGHSLRSVDRASVAHVPGLVDVVTIGDFVGVVAEREEDAAEAARVLTVRWDVPALPDLSDPPAALLANPATP
;
A
#
# COMPACT_ATOMS: atom_id res chain seq x y z
N GLY A 1 13.75 -2.78 19.90
CA GLY A 1 13.07 -3.22 18.66
C GLY A 1 14.06 -3.26 17.51
N LEU A 2 13.85 -4.18 16.56
CA LEU A 2 14.70 -4.38 15.37
C LEU A 2 13.97 -3.88 14.11
N ALA A 3 14.63 -3.06 13.27
CA ALA A 3 14.07 -2.51 12.03
C ALA A 3 15.02 -2.71 10.82
N ALA A 4 14.52 -3.09 9.64
CA ALA A 4 15.30 -3.28 8.40
C ALA A 4 15.10 -2.15 7.35
N ARG A 5 16.16 -1.63 6.68
CA ARG A 5 16.16 -0.41 5.78
C ARG A 5 17.09 -0.44 4.52
N ALA A 6 16.82 0.25 3.40
CA ALA A 6 17.73 0.42 2.23
C ALA A 6 18.76 1.62 2.30
N ALA A 7 19.69 1.80 1.32
CA ALA A 7 20.86 2.77 1.27
C ALA A 7 21.02 3.73 0.09
N PRO A 8 21.72 4.91 0.23
CA PRO A 8 21.31 6.09 -0.53
C PRO A 8 22.34 6.77 -1.45
N ALA A 9 21.85 7.78 -2.20
CA ALA A 9 22.33 9.18 -2.13
C ALA A 9 21.17 10.20 -2.39
N GLY A 10 20.93 11.17 -1.47
CA GLY A 10 20.00 12.33 -1.63
C GLY A 10 18.77 12.45 -0.69
N GLU A 11 18.89 12.04 0.59
CA GLU A 11 17.88 11.40 1.46
C GLU A 11 16.45 11.99 1.62
N ALA A 12 15.47 11.21 1.15
CA ALA A 12 14.10 11.11 1.66
C ALA A 12 14.07 10.38 3.03
N PRO A 13 12.98 10.47 3.84
CA PRO A 13 12.90 9.79 5.14
C PRO A 13 13.10 8.27 5.04
N ASP A 14 13.67 7.67 6.10
CA ASP A 14 13.95 6.24 6.21
C ASP A 14 12.72 5.34 5.93
N GLU A 15 12.77 4.55 4.86
CA GLU A 15 11.73 3.56 4.56
C GLU A 15 11.89 2.29 5.41
N MET A 16 10.87 1.96 6.19
CA MET A 16 10.84 0.77 7.05
C MET A 16 9.95 -0.30 6.43
N PHE A 17 10.41 -1.55 6.43
CA PHE A 17 9.61 -2.69 5.97
C PHE A 17 9.03 -3.53 7.12
N VAL A 18 9.82 -3.79 8.15
CA VAL A 18 9.44 -4.63 9.28
C VAL A 18 10.02 -4.06 10.57
N VAL A 19 9.23 -4.10 11.64
CA VAL A 19 9.64 -3.82 13.01
C VAL A 19 9.28 -5.01 13.90
N VAL A 20 10.27 -5.58 14.58
CA VAL A 20 10.06 -6.60 15.62
C VAL A 20 10.13 -5.93 16.99
N HIS A 21 9.04 -6.05 17.75
CA HIS A 21 8.86 -5.43 19.06
C HIS A 21 9.34 -6.36 20.19
N ALA A 22 9.72 -5.78 21.33
CA ALA A 22 10.24 -6.53 22.48
C ALA A 22 9.16 -7.40 23.13
N GLU A 23 7.88 -7.17 22.87
CA GLU A 23 6.77 -7.99 23.36
C GLU A 23 6.47 -9.18 22.43
N GLY A 24 7.28 -9.39 21.39
CA GLY A 24 7.10 -10.46 20.40
C GLY A 24 6.02 -10.19 19.36
N ARG A 25 5.55 -8.93 19.26
CA ARG A 25 4.71 -8.45 18.15
C ARG A 25 5.58 -8.02 16.96
N VAL A 26 5.00 -8.07 15.78
CA VAL A 26 5.66 -7.65 14.54
C VAL A 26 4.77 -6.67 13.78
N THR A 27 5.36 -5.58 13.30
CA THR A 27 4.69 -4.65 12.38
C THR A 27 5.36 -4.70 11.02
N GLY A 28 4.61 -5.08 9.99
CA GLY A 28 5.04 -4.96 8.59
C GLY A 28 4.48 -3.69 7.95
N TYR A 29 5.18 -3.15 6.95
CA TYR A 29 4.86 -1.91 6.26
C TYR A 29 4.88 -2.13 4.76
N CYS A 30 3.85 -1.63 4.07
CA CYS A 30 3.75 -1.71 2.61
C CYS A 30 3.03 -0.46 2.08
N GLY A 31 3.54 0.14 1.01
CA GLY A 31 2.96 1.35 0.40
C GLY A 31 1.61 1.10 -0.28
N HIS A 32 1.31 -0.15 -0.64
CA HIS A 32 0.04 -0.51 -1.27
C HIS A 32 -1.13 -0.50 -0.28
N VAL A 33 -2.33 -0.20 -0.77
CA VAL A 33 -3.58 -0.18 0.00
C VAL A 33 -4.47 -1.36 -0.38
N ASP A 34 -5.20 -1.91 0.59
CA ASP A 34 -6.09 -3.04 0.35
C ASP A 34 -7.44 -2.57 -0.20
N LEU A 35 -7.59 -2.67 -1.53
CA LEU A 35 -8.80 -2.30 -2.26
C LEU A 35 -9.88 -3.41 -2.26
N GLY A 36 -9.77 -4.41 -1.38
CA GLY A 36 -10.71 -5.54 -1.30
C GLY A 36 -10.08 -6.88 -1.66
N THR A 37 -8.86 -6.89 -2.18
CA THR A 37 -8.12 -8.10 -2.60
C THR A 37 -7.62 -8.95 -1.44
N GLY A 38 -7.57 -8.40 -0.22
CA GLY A 38 -7.11 -9.13 0.97
C GLY A 38 -5.60 -9.15 1.14
N ILE A 39 -4.88 -8.25 0.45
CA ILE A 39 -3.42 -8.13 0.55
C ILE A 39 -2.94 -7.89 1.98
N ARG A 40 -3.75 -7.23 2.84
CA ARG A 40 -3.38 -7.06 4.26
C ARG A 40 -3.14 -8.40 4.95
N THR A 41 -4.00 -9.37 4.65
CA THR A 41 -3.91 -10.73 5.21
C THR A 41 -2.75 -11.50 4.57
N ALA A 42 -2.61 -11.45 3.24
CA ALA A 42 -1.55 -12.16 2.53
C ALA A 42 -0.14 -11.66 2.91
N LEU A 43 0.06 -10.34 3.00
CA LEU A 43 1.32 -9.75 3.43
C LEU A 43 1.63 -10.10 4.89
N ALA A 44 0.62 -10.13 5.77
CA ALA A 44 0.78 -10.59 7.14
C ALA A 44 1.21 -12.07 7.21
N GLN A 45 0.68 -12.95 6.34
CA GLN A 45 1.13 -14.34 6.25
C GLN A 45 2.59 -14.43 5.80
N ILE A 46 3.02 -13.62 4.82
CA ILE A 46 4.42 -13.59 4.36
C ILE A 46 5.36 -13.19 5.49
N VAL A 47 5.03 -12.12 6.23
CA VAL A 47 5.83 -11.65 7.36
C VAL A 47 5.84 -12.69 8.48
N ALA A 48 4.69 -13.27 8.82
CA ALA A 48 4.58 -14.28 9.87
C ALA A 48 5.37 -15.55 9.52
N GLU A 49 5.30 -15.98 8.27
CA GLU A 49 6.03 -17.13 7.75
C GLU A 49 7.54 -16.90 7.85
N GLU A 50 8.06 -15.82 7.27
CA GLU A 50 9.50 -15.55 7.30
C GLU A 50 10.01 -15.29 8.72
N LEU A 51 9.20 -14.76 9.63
CA LEU A 51 9.63 -14.56 11.02
C LEU A 51 9.27 -15.71 11.96
N ASP A 52 8.70 -16.82 11.49
CA ASP A 52 8.27 -17.93 12.36
C ASP A 52 7.45 -17.47 13.59
N VAL A 53 6.55 -16.50 13.42
CA VAL A 53 5.66 -16.02 14.49
C VAL A 53 4.22 -16.45 14.24
N PRO A 54 3.39 -16.60 15.29
CA PRO A 54 1.96 -16.79 15.10
C PRO A 54 1.36 -15.67 14.25
N PHE A 55 0.46 -15.99 13.33
CA PHE A 55 -0.18 -15.01 12.43
C PHE A 55 -0.77 -13.81 13.19
N GLY A 56 -1.43 -14.05 14.34
CA GLY A 56 -2.02 -12.99 15.17
C GLY A 56 -1.01 -12.04 15.84
N HIS A 57 0.29 -12.29 15.75
CA HIS A 57 1.34 -11.39 16.24
C HIS A 57 1.75 -10.35 15.20
N VAL A 58 1.34 -10.51 13.94
CA VAL A 58 1.69 -9.61 12.85
C VAL A 58 0.57 -8.59 12.62
N THR A 59 0.95 -7.32 12.56
CA THR A 59 0.08 -6.23 12.11
C THR A 59 0.69 -5.56 10.90
N MET A 60 -0.11 -5.31 9.86
CA MET A 60 0.34 -4.58 8.68
C MET A 60 -0.09 -3.11 8.75
N VAL A 61 0.79 -2.20 8.38
CA VAL A 61 0.50 -0.79 8.08
C VAL A 61 0.58 -0.62 6.56
N LEU A 62 -0.52 -0.16 5.95
CA LEU A 62 -0.69 -0.08 4.50
C LEU A 62 -0.93 1.37 4.08
N GLY A 63 -0.26 1.82 3.02
CA GLY A 63 -0.50 3.12 2.36
C GLY A 63 -0.42 4.35 3.23
N HIS A 64 0.40 4.32 4.29
CA HIS A 64 0.60 5.48 5.15
C HIS A 64 1.77 6.31 4.63
N THR A 65 1.49 7.42 3.97
CA THR A 65 2.48 8.27 3.25
C THR A 65 3.70 8.71 4.07
N GLY A 66 3.59 8.83 5.40
CA GLY A 66 4.72 9.15 6.28
C GLY A 66 5.38 7.96 7.00
N ARG A 67 4.95 6.71 6.78
CA ARG A 67 5.40 5.54 7.57
C ARG A 67 5.67 4.28 6.73
N THR A 68 5.09 4.17 5.55
CA THR A 68 5.31 3.05 4.64
C THR A 68 6.29 3.46 3.54
N PRO A 69 7.03 2.50 2.95
CA PRO A 69 7.85 2.77 1.77
C PRO A 69 7.01 3.33 0.62
N ASP A 70 7.60 4.16 -0.23
CA ASP A 70 6.97 4.57 -1.48
C ASP A 70 7.08 3.40 -2.48
N GLN A 71 5.93 2.77 -2.73
CA GLN A 71 5.82 1.64 -3.65
C GLN A 71 4.86 1.97 -4.80
N GLY A 72 4.50 3.24 -4.99
CA GLY A 72 3.52 3.67 -5.98
C GLY A 72 2.11 3.14 -5.71
N ALA A 73 1.32 3.08 -6.78
CA ALA A 73 -0.10 2.73 -6.70
C ALA A 73 -0.35 1.22 -6.65
N THR A 74 -1.46 0.81 -6.03
CA THR A 74 -1.90 -0.59 -6.06
C THR A 74 -2.56 -0.91 -7.40
N ILE A 75 -1.78 -1.43 -8.34
CA ILE A 75 -2.24 -1.77 -9.71
C ILE A 75 -1.66 -3.12 -10.19
N ALA A 76 -2.13 -3.59 -11.35
CA ALA A 76 -1.56 -4.69 -12.13
C ALA A 76 -1.23 -6.00 -11.38
N SER A 77 -1.92 -6.28 -10.26
CA SER A 77 -1.63 -7.43 -9.36
C SER A 77 -0.20 -7.44 -8.78
N GLU A 78 0.48 -6.28 -8.79
CA GLU A 78 1.90 -6.18 -8.46
C GLU A 78 2.20 -6.35 -6.97
N THR A 79 1.22 -6.18 -6.08
CA THR A 79 1.46 -6.19 -4.62
C THR A 79 2.22 -7.42 -4.16
N ILE A 80 1.80 -8.61 -4.59
CA ILE A 80 2.45 -9.87 -4.18
C ILE A 80 3.67 -10.16 -5.06
N GLN A 81 3.62 -9.80 -6.34
CA GLN A 81 4.68 -10.14 -7.31
C GLN A 81 5.90 -9.23 -7.21
N VAL A 82 5.74 -8.01 -6.74
CA VAL A 82 6.76 -6.96 -6.73
C VAL A 82 6.92 -6.40 -5.32
N SER A 83 5.89 -5.74 -4.79
CA SER A 83 5.99 -4.95 -3.56
C SER A 83 6.20 -5.79 -2.29
N ALA A 84 5.80 -7.06 -2.31
CA ALA A 84 6.02 -8.00 -1.21
C ALA A 84 7.44 -8.59 -1.17
N ILE A 85 8.22 -8.53 -2.26
CA ILE A 85 9.60 -9.07 -2.30
C ILE A 85 10.50 -8.43 -1.24
N PRO A 86 10.65 -7.10 -1.18
CA PRO A 86 11.50 -6.47 -0.16
C PRO A 86 10.96 -6.66 1.26
N LEU A 87 9.63 -6.70 1.44
CA LEU A 87 9.00 -7.01 2.73
C LEU A 87 9.37 -8.42 3.21
N ARG A 88 9.28 -9.41 2.33
CA ARG A 88 9.63 -10.80 2.60
C ARG A 88 11.10 -10.93 2.97
N ARG A 89 11.99 -10.30 2.21
CA ARG A 89 13.44 -10.25 2.50
C ARG A 89 13.72 -9.58 3.84
N ALA A 90 13.05 -8.47 4.14
CA ALA A 90 13.21 -7.78 5.42
C ALA A 90 12.80 -8.66 6.61
N ALA A 91 11.70 -9.42 6.49
CA ALA A 91 11.29 -10.39 7.50
C ALA A 91 12.32 -11.52 7.65
N ALA A 92 12.84 -12.05 6.54
CA ALA A 92 13.88 -13.09 6.56
C ALA A 92 15.21 -12.59 7.16
N HIS A 93 15.60 -11.34 6.87
CA HIS A 93 16.80 -10.74 7.44
C HIS A 93 16.65 -10.48 8.93
N ALA A 94 15.49 -9.99 9.37
CA ALA A 94 15.18 -9.87 10.79
C ALA A 94 15.26 -11.22 11.51
N ARG A 95 14.78 -12.31 10.89
CA ARG A 95 14.94 -13.69 11.40
C ARG A 95 16.41 -14.07 11.56
N ALA A 96 17.24 -13.84 10.55
CA ALA A 96 18.67 -14.16 10.58
C ALA A 96 19.39 -13.41 11.71
N VAL A 97 19.15 -12.10 11.86
CA VAL A 97 19.73 -11.28 12.94
C VAL A 97 19.31 -11.81 14.32
N LEU A 98 18.05 -12.23 14.48
CA LEU A 98 17.57 -12.80 15.74
C LEU A 98 18.25 -14.15 16.06
N LEU A 99 18.48 -14.99 15.06
CA LEU A 99 19.25 -16.23 15.22
C LEU A 99 20.71 -15.96 15.59
N ASP A 100 21.35 -14.96 15.00
CA ASP A 100 22.73 -14.56 15.34
C ASP A 100 22.82 -14.06 16.79
N LEU A 101 21.86 -13.23 17.23
CA LEU A 101 21.77 -12.79 18.63
C LEU A 101 21.57 -13.97 19.58
N ALA A 102 20.74 -14.95 19.20
CA ALA A 102 20.53 -16.15 19.99
C ALA A 102 21.77 -17.03 20.05
N ALA A 103 22.48 -17.21 18.94
CA ALA A 103 23.75 -17.94 18.87
C ALA A 103 24.80 -17.34 19.79
N LEU A 104 24.95 -16.01 19.78
CA LEU A 104 25.82 -15.29 20.70
C LEU A 104 25.38 -15.48 22.16
N ARG A 105 24.08 -15.34 22.45
CA ARG A 105 23.54 -15.43 23.81
C ARG A 105 23.67 -16.82 24.42
N LEU A 106 23.58 -17.86 23.59
CA LEU A 106 23.64 -19.27 23.98
C LEU A 106 25.04 -19.88 23.83
N ASN A 107 25.98 -19.15 23.21
CA ASN A 107 27.30 -19.64 22.82
C ASN A 107 27.21 -20.94 22.00
N ARG A 108 26.41 -20.90 20.92
CA ARG A 108 26.13 -22.04 20.04
C ARG A 108 26.25 -21.65 18.58
N PRO A 109 26.59 -22.58 17.67
CA PRO A 109 26.50 -22.32 16.24
C PRO A 109 25.06 -22.00 15.83
N VAL A 110 24.88 -20.99 14.97
CA VAL A 110 23.56 -20.64 14.38
C VAL A 110 22.90 -21.85 13.71
N ALA A 111 23.69 -22.74 13.10
CA ALA A 111 23.21 -23.96 12.45
C ALA A 111 22.55 -24.97 13.41
N GLU A 112 22.76 -24.86 14.72
CA GLU A 112 22.10 -25.68 15.75
C GLU A 112 20.80 -25.06 16.26
N LEU A 113 20.47 -23.84 15.81
CA LEU A 113 19.30 -23.07 16.24
C LEU A 113 18.27 -23.00 15.11
N ASP A 114 17.00 -23.07 15.49
CA ASP A 114 15.84 -22.88 14.62
C ASP A 114 14.83 -21.99 15.35
N LEU A 115 13.84 -21.49 14.61
CA LEU A 115 12.79 -20.62 15.14
C LEU A 115 11.42 -21.24 14.93
N ARG A 116 10.62 -21.28 16.01
CA ARG A 116 9.25 -21.76 15.96
C ARG A 116 8.35 -20.97 16.89
N ASP A 117 7.25 -20.47 16.34
CA ASP A 117 6.21 -19.74 17.07
C ASP A 117 6.77 -18.61 17.95
N GLY A 118 7.75 -17.86 17.44
CA GLY A 118 8.43 -16.75 18.11
C GLY A 118 9.46 -17.16 19.18
N ARG A 119 9.89 -18.42 19.18
CA ARG A 119 10.81 -19.00 20.16
C ARG A 119 12.01 -19.65 19.47
N ILE A 120 13.19 -19.47 20.06
CA ILE A 120 14.40 -20.18 19.67
C ILE A 120 14.28 -21.63 20.15
N VAL A 121 14.50 -22.57 19.24
CA VAL A 121 14.55 -24.01 19.51
C VAL A 121 15.91 -24.57 19.03
N GLY A 122 16.39 -25.65 19.63
CA GLY A 122 17.70 -26.22 19.29
C GLY A 122 18.02 -27.48 20.08
N ALA A 123 18.91 -28.32 19.55
CA ALA A 123 19.29 -29.60 20.14
C ALA A 123 20.64 -29.52 20.89
N PRO A 124 20.82 -30.30 21.98
CA PRO A 124 19.76 -30.99 22.73
C PRO A 124 18.95 -29.97 23.54
N ALA A 125 17.63 -30.14 23.59
CA ALA A 125 16.62 -29.22 24.17
C ALA A 125 17.18 -28.19 25.17
N LEU A 126 17.74 -27.09 24.65
CA LEU A 126 18.50 -26.10 25.42
C LEU A 126 17.61 -25.33 26.42
N LEU A 127 16.30 -25.39 26.23
CA LEU A 127 15.35 -24.44 26.81
C LEU A 127 14.02 -25.12 27.21
N ARG A 128 14.08 -26.34 27.75
CA ARG A 128 12.87 -27.10 28.12
C ARG A 128 12.00 -26.35 29.14
N ASP A 129 12.61 -25.52 30.00
CA ASP A 129 11.92 -24.81 31.08
C ASP A 129 11.74 -23.30 30.84
N ALA A 130 12.46 -22.69 29.89
CA ALA A 130 12.34 -21.27 29.55
C ALA A 130 12.82 -20.96 28.11
N PRO A 131 11.95 -20.99 27.08
CA PRO A 131 12.33 -20.69 25.70
C PRO A 131 12.73 -19.23 25.52
N LEU A 132 13.90 -18.99 24.94
CA LEU A 132 14.36 -17.67 24.52
C LEU A 132 13.46 -17.14 23.41
N THR A 133 12.85 -15.98 23.64
CA THR A 133 11.92 -15.33 22.71
C THR A 133 12.58 -14.14 22.00
N TYR A 134 11.96 -13.63 20.94
CA TYR A 134 12.38 -12.37 20.30
C TYR A 134 12.46 -11.22 21.29
N GLY A 135 11.52 -11.18 22.23
CA GLY A 135 11.49 -10.15 23.25
C GLY A 135 12.75 -10.12 24.10
N MET A 136 13.14 -11.28 24.61
CA MET A 136 14.34 -11.44 25.42
C MET A 136 15.62 -11.13 24.64
N LEU A 137 15.65 -11.42 23.33
CA LEU A 137 16.79 -11.07 22.47
C LEU A 137 16.88 -9.57 22.22
N LEU A 138 15.75 -8.86 22.19
CA LEU A 138 15.67 -7.43 21.86
C LEU A 138 15.53 -6.53 23.09
N GLU A 139 15.43 -7.11 24.29
CA GLU A 139 15.23 -6.38 25.54
C GLU A 139 16.37 -5.39 25.79
N GLY A 140 16.02 -4.14 26.10
CA GLY A 140 16.98 -3.07 26.37
C GLY A 140 17.73 -2.54 25.14
N GLN A 141 17.43 -3.01 23.92
CA GLN A 141 18.13 -2.57 22.70
C GLN A 141 17.22 -2.13 21.56
N ALA A 142 17.68 -1.12 20.83
CA ALA A 142 17.09 -0.67 19.57
C ALA A 142 18.09 -0.92 18.44
N LEU A 143 17.78 -1.89 17.58
CA LEU A 143 18.62 -2.29 16.46
C LEU A 143 18.04 -1.74 15.16
N ARG A 144 18.88 -1.05 14.40
CA ARG A 144 18.57 -0.65 13.03
C ARG A 144 19.51 -1.42 12.11
N VAL A 145 18.92 -2.25 11.27
CA VAL A 145 19.61 -3.12 10.32
C VAL A 145 19.32 -2.62 8.92
N ARG A 146 20.32 -2.63 8.06
CA ARG A 146 20.10 -2.39 6.63
C ARG A 146 19.60 -3.69 6.01
N LEU A 147 18.55 -3.62 5.19
CA LEU A 147 18.06 -4.73 4.39
C LEU A 147 19.21 -5.24 3.51
N ASP A 148 19.54 -6.52 3.69
CA ASP A 148 20.35 -7.27 2.75
C ASP A 148 19.39 -7.85 1.70
N GLU A 149 19.55 -7.42 0.46
CA GLU A 149 18.71 -7.87 -0.64
C GLU A 149 19.01 -9.30 -1.09
N GLN A 150 20.16 -9.85 -0.68
CA GLN A 150 20.60 -11.21 -1.00
C GLN A 150 20.30 -12.21 0.12
N VAL A 151 19.64 -11.77 1.20
CA VAL A 151 19.25 -12.64 2.30
C VAL A 151 18.43 -13.84 1.82
N ALA A 152 18.78 -15.03 2.30
CA ALA A 152 18.04 -16.24 2.01
C ALA A 152 16.64 -16.20 2.65
N VAL A 153 15.62 -16.27 1.80
CA VAL A 153 14.22 -16.43 2.20
C VAL A 153 13.87 -17.92 2.34
N LYS A 154 12.81 -18.23 3.10
CA LYS A 154 12.40 -19.63 3.28
C LYS A 154 12.00 -20.30 1.95
N ALA A 155 12.36 -21.58 1.80
CA ALA A 155 11.88 -22.36 0.67
C ALA A 155 10.37 -22.70 0.85
N PRO A 156 9.56 -22.73 -0.24
CA PRO A 156 8.12 -22.96 -0.13
C PRO A 156 7.71 -24.29 0.53
N ASP A 157 8.53 -25.33 0.42
CA ASP A 157 8.32 -26.63 1.06
C ASP A 157 8.46 -26.57 2.59
N ARG A 158 9.06 -25.50 3.13
CA ARG A 158 9.16 -25.22 4.56
C ARG A 158 8.02 -24.36 5.09
N TYR A 159 7.12 -23.89 4.23
CA TYR A 159 6.03 -23.01 4.65
C TYR A 159 5.03 -23.72 5.56
N ARG A 160 4.56 -22.97 6.57
CA ARG A 160 3.59 -23.44 7.56
C ARG A 160 2.33 -22.58 7.59
N ILE A 161 2.47 -21.29 7.28
CA ILE A 161 1.43 -20.25 7.33
C ILE A 161 1.01 -19.84 5.92
N VAL A 162 1.96 -19.56 5.03
CA VAL A 162 1.65 -19.19 3.63
C VAL A 162 1.00 -20.37 2.91
N GLY A 163 -0.07 -20.10 2.14
CA GLY A 163 -0.85 -21.12 1.44
C GLY A 163 -1.91 -21.81 2.32
N ARG A 164 -2.03 -21.44 3.60
CA ARG A 164 -3.12 -21.88 4.47
C ARG A 164 -4.28 -20.89 4.45
N THR A 165 -5.50 -21.42 4.53
CA THR A 165 -6.71 -20.61 4.72
C THR A 165 -6.69 -19.97 6.11
N VAL A 166 -6.70 -18.63 6.14
CA VAL A 166 -6.84 -17.84 7.37
C VAL A 166 -8.01 -16.86 7.21
N PRO A 167 -8.79 -16.58 8.26
CA PRO A 167 -9.81 -15.53 8.21
C PRO A 167 -9.17 -14.19 7.85
N ARG A 168 -9.77 -13.47 6.91
CA ARG A 168 -9.28 -12.15 6.51
C ARG A 168 -9.43 -11.15 7.64
N VAL A 169 -8.32 -10.49 7.99
CA VAL A 169 -8.26 -9.53 9.10
C VAL A 169 -9.08 -8.27 8.83
N ASP A 170 -9.35 -7.96 7.56
CA ASP A 170 -10.04 -6.74 7.15
C ASP A 170 -11.56 -6.91 6.97
N ILE A 171 -12.07 -8.14 6.87
CA ILE A 171 -13.50 -8.40 6.66
C ILE A 171 -14.37 -7.91 7.84
N PRO A 172 -14.03 -8.17 9.12
CA PRO A 172 -14.91 -7.77 10.23
C PRO A 172 -15.22 -6.28 10.23
N ASP A 173 -14.23 -5.43 10.00
CA ASP A 173 -14.44 -3.97 9.98
C ASP A 173 -15.22 -3.51 8.75
N LYS A 174 -15.03 -4.15 7.59
CA LYS A 174 -15.81 -3.88 6.38
C LYS A 174 -17.28 -4.30 6.55
N ALA A 175 -17.51 -5.50 7.09
CA ALA A 175 -18.86 -6.03 7.28
C ALA A 175 -19.66 -5.27 8.34
N THR A 176 -18.98 -4.68 9.33
CA THR A 176 -19.61 -3.89 10.40
C THR A 176 -19.67 -2.39 10.12
N GLY A 177 -19.13 -1.92 8.98
CA GLY A 177 -19.06 -0.50 8.65
C GLY A 177 -18.09 0.31 9.52
N ARG A 178 -17.17 -0.35 10.24
CA ARG A 178 -16.11 0.32 11.02
C ARG A 178 -14.91 0.74 10.18
N ALA A 179 -14.73 0.12 9.00
CA ALA A 179 -13.68 0.52 8.07
C ALA A 179 -13.91 1.96 7.61
N VAL A 180 -12.91 2.81 7.81
CA VAL A 180 -12.93 4.22 7.37
C VAL A 180 -12.37 4.31 5.97
N TYR A 181 -13.15 4.86 5.04
CA TYR A 181 -12.73 5.19 3.69
C TYR A 181 -12.40 6.67 3.57
N VAL A 182 -11.66 7.05 2.52
CA VAL A 182 -11.32 8.46 2.27
C VAL A 182 -12.56 9.35 2.17
N HIS A 183 -13.68 8.78 1.69
CA HIS A 183 -14.97 9.46 1.60
C HIS A 183 -15.64 9.75 2.96
N ASP A 184 -15.24 9.06 4.03
CA ASP A 184 -15.78 9.23 5.38
C ASP A 184 -15.03 10.32 6.16
N VAL A 185 -13.87 10.74 5.68
CA VAL A 185 -13.05 11.76 6.33
C VAL A 185 -13.79 13.10 6.35
N ARG A 186 -13.82 13.75 7.51
CA ARG A 186 -14.37 15.09 7.72
C ARG A 186 -13.34 15.91 8.50
N VAL A 187 -13.05 17.12 8.05
CA VAL A 187 -12.15 18.06 8.74
C VAL A 187 -12.85 19.40 9.00
N PRO A 188 -12.47 20.17 10.03
CA PRO A 188 -13.03 21.49 10.25
C PRO A 188 -12.84 22.40 9.02
N GLY A 189 -13.92 23.02 8.55
CA GLY A 189 -13.91 23.89 7.37
C GLY A 189 -13.70 23.15 6.03
N MET A 190 -13.94 21.84 5.97
CA MET A 190 -13.81 21.06 4.74
C MET A 190 -14.70 21.61 3.62
N LEU A 191 -14.11 21.86 2.46
CA LEU A 191 -14.82 22.15 1.22
C LEU A 191 -14.93 20.89 0.36
N HIS A 192 -15.96 20.86 -0.48
CA HIS A 192 -16.26 19.74 -1.37
C HIS A 192 -16.00 20.12 -2.81
N GLY A 193 -15.17 19.31 -3.48
CA GLY A 193 -14.86 19.46 -4.90
C GLY A 193 -15.65 18.50 -5.79
N ARG A 194 -16.01 18.95 -6.99
CA ARG A 194 -16.50 18.09 -8.08
C ARG A 194 -15.83 18.47 -9.39
N VAL A 195 -15.36 17.47 -10.12
CA VAL A 195 -14.74 17.65 -11.44
C VAL A 195 -15.82 17.60 -12.51
N VAL A 196 -15.89 18.62 -13.35
CA VAL A 196 -16.70 18.61 -14.57
C VAL A 196 -15.84 18.04 -15.68
N ARG A 197 -16.18 16.83 -16.14
CA ARG A 197 -15.39 16.11 -17.14
C ARG A 197 -15.75 16.56 -18.55
N PRO A 198 -14.78 16.59 -19.48
CA PRO A 198 -15.07 16.80 -20.90
C PRO A 198 -16.08 15.77 -21.43
N PRO A 199 -16.87 16.10 -22.47
CA PRO A 199 -17.94 15.26 -22.97
C PRO A 199 -17.46 14.08 -23.84
N TYR A 200 -16.16 13.98 -24.13
CA TYR A 200 -15.58 12.91 -24.93
C TYR A 200 -14.91 11.84 -24.06
N GLY A 201 -15.03 10.57 -24.46
CA GLY A 201 -14.31 9.44 -23.89
C GLY A 201 -13.27 8.88 -24.87
N GLY A 202 -12.24 8.20 -24.36
CA GLY A 202 -11.30 7.44 -25.19
C GLY A 202 -10.15 8.21 -25.85
N PHE A 203 -10.05 9.53 -25.64
CA PHE A 203 -8.88 10.34 -26.02
C PHE A 203 -8.09 10.71 -24.76
N ASP A 204 -6.92 10.09 -24.59
CA ASP A 204 -6.05 10.26 -23.42
C ASP A 204 -4.62 10.74 -23.77
N HIS A 205 -4.32 10.97 -25.06
CA HIS A 205 -3.03 11.44 -25.54
C HIS A 205 -3.14 12.38 -26.76
N GLY A 206 -2.05 13.05 -27.11
CA GLY A 206 -1.94 13.97 -28.25
C GLY A 206 -2.17 15.44 -27.90
N GLY A 207 -1.91 16.35 -28.86
CA GLY A 207 -1.95 17.81 -28.64
C GLY A 207 -3.34 18.40 -28.39
N PHE A 208 -4.40 17.58 -28.44
CA PHE A 208 -5.75 17.96 -28.09
C PHE A 208 -6.01 17.89 -26.57
N VAL A 209 -5.37 16.95 -25.88
CA VAL A 209 -5.56 16.75 -24.43
C VAL A 209 -4.94 17.91 -23.66
N GLY A 210 -5.74 18.59 -22.83
CA GLY A 210 -5.32 19.77 -22.08
C GLY A 210 -5.58 21.10 -22.81
N HIS A 211 -6.11 21.06 -24.03
CA HIS A 211 -6.36 22.22 -24.89
C HIS A 211 -7.77 22.24 -25.51
N SER A 212 -8.68 21.37 -25.07
CA SER A 212 -10.04 21.27 -25.59
C SER A 212 -11.02 22.26 -24.98
N LEU A 213 -10.75 22.79 -23.78
CA LEU A 213 -11.65 23.70 -23.10
C LEU A 213 -11.71 25.05 -23.82
N ARG A 214 -12.92 25.44 -24.25
CA ARG A 214 -13.17 26.71 -24.93
C ARG A 214 -13.63 27.80 -23.99
N SER A 215 -14.58 27.49 -23.11
CA SER A 215 -15.14 28.48 -22.19
C SER A 215 -15.83 27.83 -21.00
N VAL A 216 -15.78 28.51 -19.86
CA VAL A 216 -16.55 28.19 -18.64
C VAL A 216 -17.41 29.39 -18.29
N ASP A 217 -18.74 29.23 -18.25
CA ASP A 217 -19.64 30.27 -17.77
C ASP A 217 -19.83 30.12 -16.26
N ARG A 218 -19.01 30.84 -15.49
CA ARG A 218 -19.07 30.83 -14.03
C ARG A 218 -20.37 31.42 -13.48
N ALA A 219 -21.02 32.32 -14.21
CA ALA A 219 -22.27 32.93 -13.77
C ALA A 219 -23.43 31.93 -13.78
N SER A 220 -23.34 30.87 -14.60
CA SER A 220 -24.37 29.84 -14.70
C SER A 220 -24.60 29.07 -13.39
N VAL A 221 -23.66 29.12 -12.44
CA VAL A 221 -23.75 28.46 -11.13
C VAL A 221 -23.79 29.43 -9.96
N ALA A 222 -23.75 30.75 -10.19
CA ALA A 222 -23.68 31.75 -9.11
C ALA A 222 -24.90 31.73 -8.16
N HIS A 223 -25.99 31.09 -8.57
CA HIS A 223 -27.20 30.90 -7.78
C HIS A 223 -27.15 29.67 -6.85
N VAL A 224 -26.15 28.79 -6.99
CA VAL A 224 -26.00 27.60 -6.16
C VAL A 224 -25.54 28.01 -4.75
N PRO A 225 -26.27 27.62 -3.69
CA PRO A 225 -25.88 27.93 -2.32
C PRO A 225 -24.49 27.37 -1.98
N GLY A 226 -23.75 28.06 -1.11
CA GLY A 226 -22.46 27.57 -0.63
C GLY A 226 -21.37 27.42 -1.70
N LEU A 227 -21.58 27.90 -2.93
CA LEU A 227 -20.56 27.93 -3.96
C LEU A 227 -19.38 28.79 -3.49
N VAL A 228 -18.18 28.21 -3.51
CA VAL A 228 -16.94 28.90 -3.14
C VAL A 228 -16.17 29.34 -4.38
N ASP A 229 -15.95 28.45 -5.34
CA ASP A 229 -15.21 28.78 -6.57
C ASP A 229 -15.49 27.82 -7.73
N VAL A 230 -15.16 28.27 -8.94
CA VAL A 230 -15.02 27.45 -10.14
C VAL A 230 -13.58 27.57 -10.63
N VAL A 231 -12.82 26.50 -10.40
CA VAL A 231 -11.40 26.41 -10.74
C VAL A 231 -11.23 25.90 -12.17
N THR A 232 -10.32 26.51 -12.93
CA THR A 232 -10.01 26.13 -14.30
C THR A 232 -8.50 26.10 -14.51
N ILE A 233 -7.95 24.95 -14.92
CA ILE A 233 -6.52 24.76 -15.21
C ILE A 233 -6.39 23.91 -16.48
N GLY A 234 -6.10 24.55 -17.62
CA GLY A 234 -6.19 23.88 -18.92
C GLY A 234 -7.60 23.31 -19.13
N ASP A 235 -7.71 22.01 -19.39
CA ASP A 235 -9.00 21.30 -19.52
C ASP A 235 -9.64 20.91 -18.18
N PHE A 236 -8.91 21.03 -17.07
CA PHE A 236 -9.46 20.72 -15.77
C PHE A 236 -10.44 21.81 -15.35
N VAL A 237 -11.71 21.43 -15.17
CA VAL A 237 -12.74 22.28 -14.58
C VAL A 237 -13.24 21.62 -13.29
N GLY A 238 -13.12 22.34 -12.18
CA GLY A 238 -13.58 21.90 -10.87
C GLY A 238 -14.49 22.94 -10.24
N VAL A 239 -15.58 22.51 -9.61
CA VAL A 239 -16.39 23.35 -8.74
C VAL A 239 -16.07 23.03 -7.28
N VAL A 240 -16.09 24.05 -6.44
CA VAL A 240 -15.82 23.95 -5.00
C VAL A 240 -16.99 24.59 -4.25
N ALA A 241 -17.56 23.86 -3.28
CA ALA A 241 -18.65 24.36 -2.43
C ALA A 241 -18.47 23.93 -0.96
N GLU A 242 -19.19 24.59 -0.06
CA GLU A 242 -19.21 24.27 1.38
C GLU A 242 -19.87 22.91 1.68
N ARG A 243 -20.81 22.48 0.84
CA ARG A 243 -21.51 21.19 0.99
C ARG A 243 -21.31 20.30 -0.24
N GLU A 244 -21.42 19.01 -0.02
CA GLU A 244 -21.20 18.00 -1.05
C GLU A 244 -22.25 18.05 -2.15
N GLU A 245 -23.51 18.21 -1.77
CA GLU A 245 -24.66 18.31 -2.67
C GLU A 245 -24.61 19.58 -3.52
N ASP A 246 -24.14 20.70 -2.96
CA ASP A 246 -24.02 21.97 -3.69
C ASP A 246 -22.92 21.88 -4.74
N ALA A 247 -21.77 21.26 -4.40
CA ALA A 247 -20.72 20.98 -5.37
C ALA A 247 -21.21 20.04 -6.48
N ALA A 248 -22.01 19.02 -6.14
CA ALA A 248 -22.59 18.10 -7.12
C ALA A 248 -23.57 18.80 -8.06
N GLU A 249 -24.45 19.65 -7.54
CA GLU A 249 -25.41 20.41 -8.34
C GLU A 249 -24.71 21.45 -9.22
N ALA A 250 -23.77 22.23 -8.66
CA ALA A 250 -22.97 23.18 -9.42
C ALA A 250 -22.24 22.49 -10.59
N ALA A 251 -21.61 21.33 -10.36
CA ALA A 251 -20.93 20.58 -11.41
C ALA A 251 -21.88 20.13 -12.51
N ARG A 252 -23.13 19.79 -12.16
CA ARG A 252 -24.15 19.31 -13.10
C ARG A 252 -24.70 20.42 -13.98
N VAL A 253 -24.87 21.62 -13.44
CA VAL A 253 -25.51 22.76 -14.15
C VAL A 253 -24.51 23.79 -14.69
N LEU A 254 -23.22 23.64 -14.37
CA LEU A 254 -22.17 24.49 -14.93
C LEU A 254 -22.16 24.41 -16.45
N THR A 255 -22.32 25.56 -17.09
CA THR A 255 -22.26 25.64 -18.55
C THR A 255 -20.81 25.75 -18.96
N VAL A 256 -20.33 24.69 -19.62
CA VAL A 256 -18.96 24.60 -20.10
C VAL A 256 -18.97 24.15 -21.56
N ARG A 257 -18.07 24.71 -22.35
CA ARG A 257 -17.89 24.36 -23.76
C ARG A 257 -16.50 23.80 -23.97
N TRP A 258 -16.44 22.62 -24.57
CA TRP A 258 -15.22 21.98 -25.05
C TRP A 258 -15.33 21.77 -26.55
N ASP A 259 -14.18 21.77 -27.22
CA ASP A 259 -14.06 21.06 -28.48
C ASP A 259 -14.24 19.57 -28.24
N VAL A 260 -14.75 18.89 -29.27
CA VAL A 260 -14.88 17.43 -29.27
C VAL A 260 -14.02 16.91 -30.42
N PRO A 261 -13.08 16.00 -30.16
CA PRO A 261 -12.27 15.44 -31.23
C PRO A 261 -13.15 14.53 -32.08
N ALA A 262 -12.87 14.43 -33.37
CA ALA A 262 -13.53 13.44 -34.21
C ALA A 262 -13.14 12.04 -33.71
N LEU A 263 -14.12 11.26 -33.26
CA LEU A 263 -13.89 9.87 -32.91
C LEU A 263 -13.76 9.04 -34.20
N PRO A 264 -12.86 8.06 -34.25
CA PRO A 264 -12.82 7.09 -35.34
C PRO A 264 -14.17 6.40 -35.49
N ASP A 265 -14.59 6.13 -36.72
CA ASP A 265 -15.77 5.29 -36.95
C ASP A 265 -15.45 3.85 -36.54
N LEU A 266 -16.20 3.35 -35.55
CA LEU A 266 -16.07 1.99 -35.02
C LEU A 266 -17.10 1.02 -35.63
N SER A 267 -17.80 1.41 -36.70
CA SER A 267 -18.73 0.54 -37.42
C SER A 267 -18.06 -0.66 -38.08
N ASP A 268 -16.75 -0.60 -38.33
CA ASP A 268 -15.90 -1.70 -38.81
C ASP A 268 -14.72 -1.95 -37.83
N PRO A 269 -14.93 -2.76 -36.77
CA PRO A 269 -13.91 -3.00 -35.76
C PRO A 269 -12.59 -3.60 -36.31
N PRO A 270 -12.59 -4.56 -37.26
CA PRO A 270 -11.36 -5.02 -37.90
C PRO A 270 -10.53 -3.90 -38.54
N ALA A 271 -11.16 -3.01 -39.32
CA ALA A 271 -10.46 -1.89 -39.94
C ALA A 271 -9.93 -0.89 -38.90
N ALA A 272 -10.72 -0.59 -37.86
CA ALA A 272 -10.32 0.29 -36.77
C ALA A 272 -9.11 -0.28 -35.97
N LEU A 273 -9.06 -1.59 -35.75
CA LEU A 273 -7.93 -2.25 -35.09
C LEU A 273 -6.65 -2.21 -35.92
N LEU A 274 -6.75 -2.39 -37.24
CA LEU A 274 -5.60 -2.32 -38.15
C LEU A 274 -5.09 -0.89 -38.37
N ALA A 275 -5.96 0.11 -38.24
CA ALA A 275 -5.62 1.52 -38.38
C ALA A 275 -4.88 2.08 -37.15
N ASN A 276 -4.96 1.41 -35.99
CA ASN A 276 -4.19 1.80 -34.82
C ASN A 276 -2.70 1.56 -35.06
N PRO A 277 -1.82 2.50 -34.67
CA PRO A 277 -0.38 2.33 -34.83
C PRO A 277 0.09 1.09 -34.05
N ALA A 278 0.73 0.15 -34.75
CA ALA A 278 1.25 -1.09 -34.17
C ALA A 278 2.52 -0.88 -33.32
N THR A 279 2.99 0.37 -33.21
CA THR A 279 4.18 0.76 -32.45
C THR A 279 3.80 1.95 -31.57
N PRO A 280 4.09 1.88 -30.25
CA PRO A 280 3.83 2.98 -29.31
C PRO A 280 4.69 4.22 -29.58
#